data_AF-E3MUN9-F1
#
_entry.id   AF-E3MUN9-F1
#
_cell.length_a   1.000
_cell.length_b   1.000
_cell.length_c   1.000
_cell.angle_alpha   90.00
_cell.angle_beta   90.00
_cell.angle_gamma   90.00
#
_symmetry.space_group_name_H-M   'P 1'
#
loop_
_entity.id
_entity.type
_entity.pdbx_description
1 polymer ?
#
loop_
_entity_poly.entity_id
_entity_poly.type
_entity_poly.pdbx_seq_one_letter_code
_entity_poly.pdbx_strand_id
1 'polypeptide(L)'
;MNWFIILSLFFIWNFQQCHCCMKWKRSADNCECPDIRDRYIDKWNEIKGYCCMKIRRSVDICDCPDIRDRDDNRNEINKTELWYTEGPGCARNLSCGIHYRTFLAFNFHESENPLPDAASDPFAEALSTLDLYHDTPPARTLNLFSYYGIICENKDWYATKYPLGFAYNGTDYKRKYMATGGEYKGSKSRVWLFTCKMPREFL
;
A
#
# COMPACT_ATOMS: atom_id res chain seq x y z
N MET A 1 -29.84 -52.08 -23.21
CA MET A 1 -29.73 -50.68 -23.67
C MET A 1 -30.56 -49.72 -22.79
N ASN A 2 -30.49 -49.83 -21.45
CA ASN A 2 -31.31 -49.00 -20.53
C ASN A 2 -30.61 -48.58 -19.22
N TRP A 3 -29.30 -48.79 -19.07
CA TRP A 3 -28.57 -48.39 -17.84
C TRP A 3 -28.04 -46.95 -17.90
N PHE A 4 -27.69 -46.43 -19.08
CA PHE A 4 -27.05 -45.13 -19.23
C PHE A 4 -27.95 -43.92 -18.96
N ILE A 5 -29.28 -44.07 -19.05
CA ILE A 5 -30.23 -42.96 -18.81
C ILE A 5 -30.39 -42.67 -17.30
N ILE A 6 -30.21 -43.68 -16.45
CA ILE A 6 -30.41 -43.54 -15.00
C ILE A 6 -29.23 -42.78 -14.36
N LEU A 7 -28.00 -42.98 -14.88
CA LEU A 7 -26.83 -42.24 -14.41
C LEU A 7 -26.89 -40.74 -14.78
N SER A 8 -27.46 -40.37 -15.93
CA SER A 8 -27.63 -38.96 -16.29
C SER A 8 -28.64 -38.21 -15.42
N LEU A 9 -29.67 -38.88 -14.89
CA LEU A 9 -30.66 -38.24 -14.02
C LEU A 9 -30.14 -38.00 -12.59
N PHE A 10 -29.20 -38.82 -12.11
CA PHE A 10 -28.56 -38.61 -10.81
C PHE A 10 -27.57 -37.43 -10.78
N PHE A 11 -26.93 -37.12 -11.92
CA PHE A 11 -26.06 -35.95 -12.04
C PHE A 11 -26.82 -34.63 -12.12
N ILE A 12 -28.05 -34.63 -12.64
CA ILE A 12 -28.90 -33.43 -12.70
C ILE A 12 -29.47 -33.09 -11.30
N TRP A 13 -29.72 -34.09 -10.45
CA TRP A 13 -30.32 -33.85 -9.14
C TRP A 13 -29.35 -33.33 -8.06
N ASN A 14 -28.03 -33.47 -8.25
CA ASN A 14 -27.04 -32.99 -7.30
C ASN A 14 -26.60 -31.53 -7.51
N PHE A 15 -27.13 -30.83 -8.52
CA PHE A 15 -26.76 -29.44 -8.82
C PHE A 15 -27.82 -28.41 -8.41
N GLN A 16 -28.70 -28.74 -7.46
CA GLN A 16 -29.78 -27.83 -7.08
C GLN A 16 -29.93 -27.69 -5.56
N GLN A 17 -28.99 -27.00 -4.93
CA GLN A 17 -29.27 -26.29 -3.67
C GLN A 17 -28.35 -25.10 -3.36
N CYS A 18 -27.97 -24.33 -4.39
CA CYS A 18 -27.59 -22.93 -4.21
C CYS A 18 -28.29 -22.12 -5.30
N HIS A 19 -29.33 -21.36 -4.94
CA HIS A 19 -29.93 -20.34 -5.81
C HIS A 19 -28.94 -19.18 -6.01
N CYS A 20 -27.83 -19.42 -6.70
CA CYS A 20 -26.96 -18.36 -7.20
C CYS A 20 -27.53 -17.89 -8.54
N CYS A 21 -28.35 -16.85 -8.49
CA CYS A 21 -28.84 -16.17 -9.69
C CYS A 21 -27.66 -15.46 -10.38
N MET A 22 -27.09 -16.06 -11.43
CA MET A 22 -26.15 -15.38 -12.32
C MET A 22 -26.91 -14.37 -13.19
N LYS A 23 -27.16 -13.17 -12.66
CA LYS A 23 -27.67 -12.04 -13.45
C LYS A 23 -26.48 -11.32 -14.10
N TRP A 24 -26.25 -11.54 -15.39
CA TRP A 24 -25.37 -10.69 -16.17
C TRP A 24 -26.07 -9.34 -16.38
N LYS A 25 -25.63 -8.30 -15.65
CA LYS A 25 -26.03 -6.90 -15.92
C LYS A 25 -24.80 -6.12 -16.39
N ARG A 26 -24.95 -5.44 -17.54
CA ARG A 26 -23.99 -4.43 -18.01
C ARG A 26 -24.25 -3.12 -17.26
N SER A 27 -23.14 -2.54 -16.80
CA SER A 27 -22.87 -1.11 -16.59
C SER A 27 -23.75 -0.33 -15.61
N ALA A 28 -23.06 0.21 -14.59
CA ALA A 28 -23.45 1.35 -13.76
C ALA A 28 -24.66 1.13 -12.85
N ASP A 29 -24.45 0.42 -11.74
CA ASP A 29 -25.08 0.73 -10.45
C ASP A 29 -24.09 0.28 -9.36
N ASN A 30 -23.78 1.17 -8.42
CA ASN A 30 -22.93 0.86 -7.26
C ASN A 30 -23.60 -0.26 -6.44
N CYS A 31 -23.00 -1.43 -6.42
CA CYS A 31 -23.32 -2.41 -5.38
C CYS A 31 -22.59 -1.97 -4.10
N GLU A 32 -23.27 -1.23 -3.24
CA GLU A 32 -22.83 -1.07 -1.85
C GLU A 32 -23.02 -2.43 -1.17
N CYS A 33 -21.91 -3.16 -1.00
CA CYS A 33 -21.87 -4.26 -0.05
C CYS A 33 -21.82 -3.63 1.35
N PRO A 34 -22.68 -4.05 2.30
CA PRO A 34 -22.53 -3.63 3.69
C PRO A 34 -21.19 -4.15 4.24
N ASP A 35 -20.52 -3.31 5.01
CA ASP A 35 -19.24 -3.60 5.65
C ASP A 35 -19.40 -4.76 6.65
N ILE A 36 -18.34 -5.54 6.87
CA ILE A 36 -18.31 -6.67 7.82
C ILE A 36 -18.75 -6.25 9.23
N ARG A 37 -18.64 -4.95 9.54
CA ARG A 37 -19.03 -4.34 10.82
C ARG A 37 -20.54 -4.30 11.07
N ASP A 38 -21.39 -4.50 10.06
CA ASP A 38 -22.85 -4.54 10.25
C ASP A 38 -23.36 -5.92 10.72
N ARG A 39 -22.50 -6.95 10.84
CA ARG A 39 -22.92 -8.31 11.22
C ARG A 39 -23.06 -8.59 12.72
N TYR A 40 -22.80 -7.63 13.60
CA TYR A 40 -22.89 -7.87 15.05
C TYR A 40 -24.26 -7.56 15.67
N ILE A 41 -25.17 -6.96 14.90
CA ILE A 41 -26.54 -6.66 15.34
C ILE A 41 -27.49 -7.24 14.31
N ASP A 42 -27.70 -8.55 14.33
CA ASP A 42 -29.06 -9.08 14.25
C ASP A 42 -29.10 -10.55 14.65
N LYS A 43 -30.04 -10.83 15.55
CA LYS A 43 -30.33 -12.12 16.19
C LYS A 43 -30.63 -13.20 15.15
N TRP A 44 -29.92 -14.32 15.26
CA TRP A 44 -30.39 -15.71 15.11
C TRP A 44 -31.74 -15.94 14.41
N ASN A 45 -31.85 -15.69 13.10
CA ASN A 45 -32.82 -16.37 12.24
C ASN A 45 -32.34 -16.32 10.76
N GLU A 46 -32.20 -17.50 10.15
CA GLU A 46 -32.01 -17.75 8.71
C GLU A 46 -30.90 -16.99 7.96
N ILE A 47 -29.65 -17.47 8.06
CA ILE A 47 -28.59 -17.05 7.14
C ILE A 47 -28.79 -17.75 5.78
N LYS A 48 -29.54 -17.12 4.87
CA LYS A 48 -29.29 -17.30 3.44
C LYS A 48 -27.95 -16.65 3.14
N GLY A 49 -26.89 -17.46 3.06
CA GLY A 49 -25.54 -16.98 2.75
C GLY A 49 -25.48 -16.38 1.35
N TYR A 50 -25.62 -15.06 1.23
CA TYR A 50 -25.30 -14.36 0.00
C TYR A 50 -23.77 -14.33 -0.14
N CYS A 51 -23.24 -15.14 -1.04
CA CYS A 51 -21.83 -15.09 -1.42
C CYS A 51 -21.62 -13.85 -2.30
N CYS A 52 -21.27 -12.71 -1.69
CA CYS A 52 -20.79 -11.56 -2.45
C CYS A 52 -19.35 -11.81 -2.88
N MET A 53 -19.14 -12.30 -4.10
CA MET A 53 -17.84 -12.19 -4.74
C MET A 53 -17.59 -10.72 -5.08
N LYS A 54 -16.56 -10.13 -4.46
CA LYS A 54 -16.04 -8.83 -4.89
C LYS A 54 -15.38 -9.04 -6.26
N ILE A 55 -16.14 -8.82 -7.34
CA ILE A 55 -15.60 -8.86 -8.71
C ILE A 55 -14.63 -7.69 -8.81
N ARG A 56 -13.33 -7.96 -8.67
CA ARG A 56 -12.30 -6.99 -9.06
C ARG A 56 -12.42 -6.80 -10.57
N ARG A 57 -12.59 -5.56 -11.04
CA ARG A 57 -12.53 -5.31 -12.49
C ARG A 57 -11.13 -5.72 -12.97
N SER A 58 -10.99 -6.14 -14.22
CA SER A 58 -9.67 -6.33 -14.84
C SER A 58 -8.80 -5.06 -14.81
N VAL A 59 -9.42 -3.89 -14.53
CA VAL A 59 -8.79 -2.58 -14.35
C VAL A 59 -8.22 -2.39 -12.93
N ASP A 60 -8.60 -3.22 -11.95
CA ASP A 60 -8.13 -3.15 -10.55
C ASP A 60 -7.01 -4.17 -10.24
N ILE A 61 -6.41 -4.79 -11.27
CA ILE A 61 -5.22 -5.62 -11.09
C ILE A 61 -4.02 -4.66 -10.98
N CYS A 62 -3.61 -4.40 -9.75
CA CYS A 62 -2.40 -3.63 -9.48
C CYS A 62 -1.19 -4.55 -9.62
N ASP A 63 -0.42 -4.42 -10.70
CA ASP A 63 0.74 -5.29 -11.00
C ASP A 63 1.95 -5.09 -10.04
N CYS A 64 1.85 -4.12 -9.14
CA CYS A 64 2.91 -3.76 -8.21
C CYS A 64 2.93 -4.72 -7.02
N PRO A 65 4.12 -5.09 -6.53
CA PRO A 65 4.23 -5.88 -5.31
C PRO A 65 3.67 -5.11 -4.13
N ASP A 66 3.41 -5.83 -3.03
CA ASP A 66 2.98 -5.20 -1.79
C ASP A 66 4.07 -4.25 -1.29
N ILE A 67 3.75 -2.96 -1.14
CA ILE A 67 4.72 -1.98 -0.64
C ILE A 67 5.20 -2.34 0.75
N ARG A 68 4.38 -3.04 1.56
CA ARG A 68 4.70 -3.40 2.94
C ARG A 68 5.90 -4.35 3.05
N ASP A 69 6.26 -5.03 1.95
CA ASP A 69 7.47 -5.84 1.86
C ASP A 69 8.75 -5.00 1.89
N ARG A 70 8.64 -3.68 1.63
CA ARG A 70 9.71 -2.68 1.70
C ARG A 70 9.78 -1.96 3.05
N ASP A 71 8.88 -2.24 3.98
CA ASP A 71 8.91 -1.65 5.32
C ASP A 71 10.00 -2.32 6.16
N ASP A 72 10.96 -1.55 6.65
CA ASP A 72 12.06 -2.07 7.48
C ASP A 72 11.66 -2.19 8.97
N ASN A 73 10.60 -1.50 9.41
CA ASN A 73 10.09 -1.54 10.79
C ASN A 73 9.14 -2.72 11.04
N ARG A 74 9.37 -3.89 10.42
CA ARG A 74 8.45 -5.05 10.48
C ARG A 74 8.10 -5.51 11.89
N ASN A 75 8.93 -5.19 12.88
CA ASN A 75 8.80 -5.63 14.26
C ASN A 75 8.16 -4.58 15.20
N GLU A 76 7.96 -3.32 14.78
CA GLU A 76 7.42 -2.27 15.67
C GLU A 76 5.89 -2.17 15.67
N ILE A 77 5.15 -2.85 14.77
CA ILE A 77 3.78 -2.42 14.48
C ILE A 77 2.75 -3.58 14.44
N ASN A 78 1.74 -3.49 15.31
CA ASN A 78 0.41 -4.05 15.08
C ASN A 78 -0.21 -3.29 13.89
N LYS A 79 0.11 -3.72 12.67
CA LYS A 79 -0.33 -3.09 11.42
C LYS A 79 -1.83 -3.31 11.24
N THR A 80 -2.64 -2.39 11.74
CA THR A 80 -4.09 -2.40 11.52
C THR A 80 -4.42 -1.98 10.10
N GLU A 81 -5.62 -2.30 9.62
CA GLU A 81 -6.09 -1.91 8.26
C GLU A 81 -6.12 -0.39 8.04
N LEU A 82 -6.12 0.42 9.12
CA LEU A 82 -6.08 1.88 9.05
C LEU A 82 -4.72 2.43 8.57
N TRP A 83 -3.66 1.64 8.70
CA TRP A 83 -2.30 2.01 8.35
C TRP A 83 -2.03 1.93 6.84
N TYR A 84 -2.61 0.95 6.14
CA TYR A 84 -2.47 0.76 4.70
C TYR A 84 -3.81 0.41 4.07
N THR A 85 -4.23 1.18 3.06
CA THR A 85 -5.47 0.92 2.32
C THR A 85 -5.25 0.97 0.81
N GLU A 86 -5.96 0.10 0.10
CA GLU A 86 -6.06 0.11 -1.37
C GLU A 86 -7.49 0.47 -1.77
N GLY A 87 -7.64 1.63 -2.39
CA GLY A 87 -8.89 2.13 -2.96
C GLY A 87 -9.06 1.76 -4.44
N PRO A 88 -10.16 2.22 -5.07
CA PRO A 88 -10.42 2.00 -6.49
C PRO A 88 -9.27 2.51 -7.39
N GLY A 89 -8.99 1.79 -8.48
CA GLY A 89 -7.95 2.19 -9.44
C GLY A 89 -6.53 2.17 -8.88
N CYS A 90 -6.23 1.26 -7.95
CA CYS A 90 -4.92 1.11 -7.31
C CYS A 90 -4.44 2.35 -6.55
N ALA A 91 -5.37 3.22 -6.15
CA ALA A 91 -5.08 4.31 -5.23
C ALA A 91 -4.66 3.71 -3.88
N ARG A 92 -3.45 4.01 -3.43
CA ARG A 92 -2.90 3.48 -2.19
C ARG A 92 -2.67 4.59 -1.19
N ASN A 93 -2.90 4.28 0.08
CA ASN A 93 -2.66 5.19 1.18
C ASN A 93 -1.92 4.46 2.27
N LEU A 94 -0.84 5.07 2.75
CA LEU A 94 -0.04 4.56 3.86
C LEU A 94 0.18 5.70 4.86
N SER A 95 -0.41 5.56 6.04
CA SER A 95 -0.46 6.61 7.06
C SER A 95 0.74 6.52 8.01
N CYS A 96 1.64 7.50 7.99
CA CYS A 96 2.79 7.59 8.89
C CYS A 96 2.79 8.88 9.71
N GLY A 97 3.28 8.83 10.94
CA GLY A 97 3.57 10.04 11.70
C GLY A 97 4.83 10.72 11.18
N ILE A 98 4.82 12.06 11.06
CA ILE A 98 6.04 12.82 10.78
C ILE A 98 7.03 12.62 11.93
N HIS A 99 8.19 12.02 11.64
CA HIS A 99 9.15 11.61 12.66
C HIS A 99 10.52 11.30 12.03
N TYR A 100 11.60 11.38 12.79
CA TYR A 100 12.94 11.09 12.27
C TYR A 100 13.08 9.63 11.77
N ARG A 101 12.32 8.68 12.36
CA ARG A 101 12.15 7.28 11.88
C ARG A 101 11.07 7.10 10.79
N THR A 102 10.64 8.18 10.17
CA THR A 102 9.74 8.12 9.01
C THR A 102 10.52 8.67 7.82
N PHE A 103 11.14 7.80 7.05
CA PHE A 103 11.94 8.17 5.88
C PHE A 103 11.81 7.11 4.78
N LEU A 104 12.16 7.50 3.56
CA LEU A 104 12.26 6.59 2.42
C LEU A 104 13.73 6.49 2.00
N ALA A 105 14.27 5.28 1.99
CA ALA A 105 15.63 5.04 1.53
C ALA A 105 15.67 4.66 0.06
N PHE A 106 16.65 5.19 -0.66
CA PHE A 106 16.91 4.85 -2.04
C PHE A 106 18.41 4.74 -2.31
N ASN A 107 18.76 4.05 -3.38
CA ASN A 107 20.13 3.96 -3.87
C ASN A 107 20.30 4.91 -5.06
N PHE A 108 21.36 5.71 -5.08
CA PHE A 108 21.63 6.66 -6.16
C PHE A 108 21.81 5.97 -7.51
N HIS A 109 22.40 4.77 -7.55
CA HIS A 109 22.58 4.00 -8.79
C HIS A 109 21.25 3.49 -9.39
N GLU A 110 20.20 3.44 -8.58
CA GLU A 110 18.84 3.06 -9.00
C GLU A 110 17.90 4.29 -9.00
N SER A 111 18.48 5.48 -9.17
CA SER A 111 17.75 6.74 -9.23
C SER A 111 18.26 7.64 -10.36
N GLU A 112 17.41 8.55 -10.79
CA GLU A 112 17.75 9.65 -11.70
C GLU A 112 18.50 10.78 -10.97
N ASN A 113 18.55 10.74 -9.64
CA ASN A 113 19.27 11.72 -8.82
C ASN A 113 20.77 11.44 -8.89
N PRO A 114 21.62 12.47 -9.11
CA PRO A 114 23.05 12.27 -9.21
C PRO A 114 23.64 11.88 -7.85
N LEU A 115 24.55 10.90 -7.85
CA LEU A 115 25.38 10.55 -6.69
C LEU A 115 26.34 11.71 -6.38
N PRO A 116 26.31 12.29 -5.16
CA PRO A 116 27.26 13.34 -4.80
C PRO A 116 28.69 12.81 -4.65
N ASP A 117 29.70 13.54 -5.16
CA ASP A 117 31.12 13.18 -5.00
C ASP A 117 31.57 13.04 -3.54
N ALA A 118 30.89 13.76 -2.65
CA ALA A 118 31.17 13.74 -1.22
C ALA A 118 30.50 12.57 -0.48
N ALA A 119 29.75 11.69 -1.16
CA ALA A 119 29.04 10.57 -0.54
C ALA A 119 30.01 9.43 -0.18
N SER A 120 29.88 8.88 1.03
CA SER A 120 30.66 7.71 1.47
C SER A 120 30.13 6.40 0.92
N ASP A 121 28.83 6.35 0.63
CA ASP A 121 28.11 5.17 0.15
C ASP A 121 26.95 5.62 -0.77
N PRO A 122 26.37 4.70 -1.57
CA PRO A 122 25.40 5.08 -2.59
C PRO A 122 23.96 5.20 -2.05
N PHE A 123 23.73 5.28 -0.74
CA PHE A 123 22.40 5.37 -0.17
C PHE A 123 22.05 6.78 0.31
N ALA A 124 20.76 7.10 0.21
CA ALA A 124 20.19 8.32 0.74
C ALA A 124 18.81 8.08 1.36
N GLU A 125 18.45 8.97 2.28
CA GLU A 125 17.19 8.97 3.03
C GLU A 125 16.39 10.23 2.69
N ALA A 126 15.28 10.09 1.98
CA ALA A 126 14.29 11.15 1.81
C ALA A 126 13.55 11.39 3.13
N LEU A 127 13.52 12.65 3.57
CA LEU A 127 13.16 13.01 4.95
C LEU A 127 11.69 13.42 5.08
N SER A 128 11.05 13.01 6.19
CA SER A 128 9.73 13.53 6.59
C SER A 128 9.79 14.69 7.57
N THR A 129 10.94 14.85 8.25
CA THR A 129 11.22 15.94 9.20
C THR A 129 12.72 16.28 9.19
N LEU A 130 13.05 17.50 9.59
CA LEU A 130 14.42 17.92 9.90
C LEU A 130 14.74 17.80 11.39
N ASP A 131 13.75 17.44 12.22
CA ASP A 131 13.94 17.11 13.62
C ASP A 131 14.65 15.76 13.75
N LEU A 132 15.84 15.77 14.34
CA LEU A 132 16.68 14.58 14.53
C LEU A 132 16.57 13.98 15.94
N TYR A 133 15.73 14.55 16.81
CA TYR A 133 15.55 14.04 18.17
C TYR A 133 14.73 12.76 18.16
N HIS A 134 15.31 11.72 18.75
CA HIS A 134 14.71 10.39 18.71
C HIS A 134 13.45 10.27 19.55
N ASP A 135 13.48 10.85 20.74
CA ASP A 135 12.40 10.77 21.71
C ASP A 135 11.22 11.71 21.39
N THR A 136 11.32 12.50 20.31
CA THR A 136 10.22 13.38 19.90
C THR A 136 9.02 12.54 19.47
N PRO A 137 7.83 12.72 20.06
CA PRO A 137 6.66 11.99 19.62
C PRO A 137 6.31 12.34 18.17
N PRO A 138 5.85 11.38 17.35
CA PRO A 138 5.53 11.63 15.94
C PRO A 138 4.51 12.77 15.84
N ALA A 139 4.72 13.73 14.94
CA ALA A 139 3.81 14.85 14.77
C ALA A 139 2.52 14.42 14.03
N ARG A 140 1.98 15.27 13.16
CA ARG A 140 0.78 14.92 12.38
C ARG A 140 1.02 13.72 11.46
N THR A 141 -0.08 13.05 11.11
CA THR A 141 -0.11 11.97 10.12
C THR A 141 0.14 12.53 8.70
N LEU A 142 0.92 11.81 7.90
CA LEU A 142 1.08 12.01 6.46
C LEU A 142 0.71 10.73 5.71
N ASN A 143 0.27 10.88 4.47
CA ASN A 143 0.18 9.77 3.53
C ASN A 143 1.49 9.66 2.75
N LEU A 144 2.25 8.58 2.98
CA LEU A 144 3.58 8.33 2.42
C LEU A 144 3.58 8.38 0.90
N PHE A 145 2.55 7.80 0.25
CA PHE A 145 2.43 7.81 -1.22
C PHE A 145 2.34 9.23 -1.76
N SER A 146 1.45 10.04 -1.19
CA SER A 146 1.25 11.42 -1.66
C SER A 146 2.44 12.33 -1.35
N TYR A 147 3.10 12.09 -0.20
CA TYR A 147 4.18 12.92 0.34
C TYR A 147 5.46 12.77 -0.49
N TYR A 148 5.90 11.52 -0.73
CA TYR A 148 7.06 11.23 -1.57
C TYR A 148 6.72 11.03 -3.06
N GLY A 149 5.44 11.15 -3.42
CA GLY A 149 4.99 10.90 -4.79
C GLY A 149 5.35 9.48 -5.25
N ILE A 150 5.05 8.48 -4.42
CA ILE A 150 5.35 7.08 -4.73
C ILE A 150 4.44 6.63 -5.86
N ILE A 151 5.06 6.23 -6.96
CA ILE A 151 4.40 5.67 -8.13
C ILE A 151 4.85 4.23 -8.31
N CYS A 152 4.01 3.46 -9.01
CA CYS A 152 4.37 2.14 -9.46
C CYS A 152 4.62 2.16 -10.96
N GLU A 153 5.79 1.68 -11.36
CA GLU A 153 6.21 1.58 -12.75
C GLU A 153 7.01 0.31 -12.93
N ASN A 154 6.79 -0.43 -14.03
CA ASN A 154 7.52 -1.67 -14.32
C ASN A 154 7.53 -2.69 -13.16
N LYS A 155 6.42 -2.78 -12.40
CA LYS A 155 6.26 -3.65 -11.23
C LYS A 155 7.20 -3.34 -10.07
N ASP A 156 7.70 -2.11 -9.97
CA ASP A 156 8.45 -1.65 -8.81
C ASP A 156 8.03 -0.24 -8.38
N TRP A 157 8.53 0.17 -7.23
CA TRP A 157 8.16 1.39 -6.55
C TRP A 157 9.19 2.49 -6.77
N TYR A 158 8.73 3.69 -7.12
CA TYR A 158 9.58 4.85 -7.32
C TYR A 158 9.03 6.07 -6.58
N ALA A 159 9.88 6.79 -5.85
CA ALA A 159 9.58 8.11 -5.30
C ALA A 159 9.88 9.20 -6.35
N THR A 160 9.10 10.27 -6.35
CA THR A 160 9.23 11.39 -7.31
C THR A 160 9.21 12.77 -6.66
N LYS A 161 9.00 12.83 -5.35
CA LYS A 161 8.97 14.06 -4.56
C LYS A 161 9.85 13.91 -3.34
N TYR A 162 10.58 14.98 -3.02
CA TYR A 162 11.46 15.07 -1.86
C TYR A 162 11.17 16.38 -1.12
N PRO A 163 10.05 16.50 -0.38
CA PRO A 163 9.60 17.80 0.16
C PRO A 163 10.60 18.50 1.07
N LEU A 164 11.45 17.75 1.77
CA LEU A 164 12.52 18.26 2.63
C LEU A 164 13.92 17.88 2.11
N GLY A 165 14.01 17.44 0.85
CA GLY A 165 15.21 16.86 0.29
C GLY A 165 15.53 15.48 0.86
N PHE A 166 16.79 15.08 0.74
CA PHE A 166 17.31 13.82 1.24
C PHE A 166 18.67 14.00 1.89
N ALA A 167 18.96 13.13 2.86
CA ALA A 167 20.24 13.08 3.55
C ALA A 167 21.06 11.87 3.10
N TYR A 168 22.38 12.03 3.14
CA TYR A 168 23.34 10.97 2.83
C TYR A 168 24.56 11.09 3.74
N ASN A 169 25.34 10.03 3.86
CA ASN A 169 26.58 10.05 4.64
C ASN A 169 27.71 10.62 3.79
N GLY A 170 28.42 11.60 4.35
CA GLY A 170 29.62 12.15 3.75
C GLY A 170 30.84 11.27 3.97
N THR A 171 31.86 11.43 3.12
CA THR A 171 33.20 10.83 3.33
C THR A 171 33.86 11.28 4.64
N ASP A 172 33.40 12.39 5.24
CA ASP A 172 33.75 12.88 6.57
C ASP A 172 32.94 12.23 7.71
N TYR A 173 32.15 11.20 7.41
CA TYR A 173 31.20 10.53 8.30
C TYR A 173 30.12 11.46 8.88
N LYS A 174 29.92 12.64 8.28
CA LYS A 174 28.88 13.58 8.68
C LYS A 174 27.68 13.42 7.75
N ARG A 175 26.48 13.52 8.34
CA ARG A 175 25.23 13.58 7.59
C ARG A 175 25.20 14.88 6.78
N LYS A 176 25.08 14.76 5.45
CA LYS A 176 24.95 15.86 4.51
C LYS A 176 23.54 15.86 3.94
N TYR A 177 23.09 17.01 3.47
CA TYR A 177 21.74 17.22 2.95
C TYR A 177 21.81 17.75 1.52
N MET A 178 20.88 17.31 0.69
CA MET A 178 20.74 17.72 -0.70
C MET A 178 19.26 17.91 -1.02
N ALA A 179 18.99 18.68 -2.08
CA ALA A 179 17.63 18.88 -2.61
C ALA A 179 16.65 19.58 -1.63
N THR A 180 17.17 20.36 -0.66
CA THR A 180 16.35 21.04 0.35
C THR A 180 15.55 22.22 -0.20
N GLY A 181 15.90 22.71 -1.39
CA GLY A 181 15.15 23.73 -2.14
C GLY A 181 14.10 23.16 -3.10
N GLY A 182 13.90 21.83 -3.11
CA GLY A 182 13.00 21.16 -4.04
C GLY A 182 13.63 20.88 -5.41
N GLU A 183 14.96 20.94 -5.50
CA GLU A 183 15.71 20.39 -6.62
C GLU A 183 15.32 18.92 -6.83
N TYR A 184 15.28 18.44 -8.07
CA TYR A 184 14.91 17.06 -8.42
C TYR A 184 13.45 16.65 -8.17
N LYS A 185 12.53 17.62 -8.01
CA LYS A 185 11.11 17.34 -8.10
C LYS A 185 10.78 16.71 -9.46
N GLY A 186 10.24 15.49 -9.43
CA GLY A 186 9.90 14.69 -10.61
C GLY A 186 10.96 13.66 -10.98
N SER A 187 12.19 13.77 -10.46
CA SER A 187 13.23 12.75 -10.64
C SER A 187 12.85 11.48 -9.87
N LYS A 188 13.02 10.33 -10.52
CA LYS A 188 12.64 9.03 -9.95
C LYS A 188 13.76 8.43 -9.11
N SER A 189 13.46 7.99 -7.90
CA SER A 189 14.31 7.08 -7.12
C SER A 189 13.57 5.79 -6.85
N ARG A 190 14.18 4.64 -7.14
CA ARG A 190 13.62 3.36 -6.70
C ARG A 190 13.55 3.30 -5.18
N VAL A 191 12.39 2.89 -4.66
CA VAL A 191 12.15 2.73 -3.23
C VAL A 191 12.83 1.45 -2.77
N TRP A 192 13.96 1.58 -2.10
CA TRP A 192 14.71 0.43 -1.60
C TRP A 192 14.06 -0.16 -0.35
N LEU A 193 13.81 0.72 0.63
CA LEU A 193 13.03 0.46 1.82
C LEU A 193 12.40 1.76 2.31
N PHE A 194 11.47 1.67 3.24
CA PHE A 194 11.03 2.82 4.01
C PHE A 194 10.85 2.43 5.47
N THR A 195 10.83 3.44 6.31
CA THR A 195 10.44 3.33 7.71
C THR A 195 9.24 4.22 7.94
N CYS A 196 8.33 3.74 8.79
CA CYS A 196 7.11 4.46 9.12
C CYS A 196 6.92 4.42 10.64
N LYS A 197 6.94 5.58 11.29
CA LYS A 197 6.53 5.65 12.70
C LYS A 197 5.01 5.69 12.77
N MET A 198 4.42 4.88 13.65
CA MET A 198 2.97 4.91 13.89
C MET A 198 2.54 6.33 14.30
N PRO A 199 1.51 6.90 13.64
CA PRO A 199 0.98 8.20 14.05
C PRO A 199 0.39 8.15 15.46
N ARG A 200 0.42 9.29 16.16
CA ARG A 200 -0.16 9.42 17.51
C ARG A 200 -1.64 9.03 17.58
N GLU A 201 -2.37 9.17 16.48
CA GLU A 201 -3.81 8.84 16.37
C GLU A 201 -4.10 7.33 16.48
N PHE A 202 -3.08 6.48 16.40
CA PHE A 202 -3.18 5.02 16.45
C PHE A 202 -2.43 4.38 17.64
N LEU A 203 -1.90 5.19 18.55
CA LEU A 203 -1.26 4.77 19.81
C LEU A 203 -2.23 4.92 20.97
#